data_AF-A0A915E6I4-F1
#
_entry.id   AF-A0A915E6I4-F1
#
_cell.length_a   1.000
_cell.length_b   1.000
_cell.length_c   1.000
_cell.angle_alpha   90.00
_cell.angle_beta   90.00
_cell.angle_gamma   90.00
#
_symmetry.space_group_name_H-M   'P 1'
#
loop_
_entity.id
_entity.type
_entity.pdbx_description
1 polymer ?
#
loop_
_entity_poly.entity_id
_entity_poly.type
_entity_poly.pdbx_seq_one_letter_code
_entity_poly.pdbx_strand_id
1 'polypeptide(L)'
;MDTCLAKHISKFQAIVNELINDPLQNSKTMECDTVPELSVHAQYILEECLVKIKNVLRDMLQEHRLVHPPISKCGKDLDRNFQSDLNGLMKNEKNIETNPDHLQKANKLIFEHLMSLGRVDVAETFMEESELAFEVPPKYDMQLVKNIMEPFRAKNFLPAINWVEQNAPKKRICYFASTVST
;
A
#
# COMPACT_ATOMS: atom_id res chain seq x y z
N MET A 1 2.71 11.11 3.42
CA MET A 1 3.88 11.96 3.74
C MET A 1 3.37 13.22 4.43
N ASP A 2 3.52 13.22 5.75
CA ASP A 2 3.70 14.33 6.69
C ASP A 2 2.64 15.44 6.85
N THR A 3 1.43 15.06 7.24
CA THR A 3 0.42 15.98 7.80
C THR A 3 0.93 16.76 9.03
N CYS A 4 1.84 16.18 9.82
CA CYS A 4 2.49 16.82 10.97
C CYS A 4 3.43 17.96 10.53
N LEU A 5 4.30 17.72 9.54
CA LEU A 5 5.22 18.74 9.02
C LEU A 5 4.45 19.89 8.37
N ALA A 6 3.42 19.57 7.55
CA ALA A 6 2.55 20.57 6.95
C ALA A 6 1.82 21.43 8.00
N LYS A 7 1.40 20.83 9.12
CA LYS A 7 0.76 21.54 10.25
C LYS A 7 1.73 22.49 10.94
N HIS A 8 2.96 22.08 11.22
CA HIS A 8 3.97 22.95 11.85
C HIS A 8 4.43 24.07 10.91
N ILE A 9 4.61 23.78 9.61
CA ILE A 9 4.90 24.80 8.59
C ILE A 9 3.76 25.83 8.52
N SER A 10 2.50 25.38 8.52
CA SER A 10 1.33 26.28 8.50
C SER A 10 1.26 27.16 9.75
N LYS A 11 1.55 26.60 10.94
CA LYS A 11 1.64 27.38 12.19
C LYS A 11 2.77 28.40 12.15
N PHE A 12 3.93 28.02 11.63
CA PHE A 12 5.07 28.92 11.49
C PHE A 12 4.77 30.07 10.52
N GLN A 13 4.16 29.76 9.38
CA GLN A 13 3.70 30.75 8.40
C GLN A 13 2.65 31.70 9.01
N ALA A 14 1.72 31.19 9.82
CA ALA A 14 0.74 32.03 10.52
C ALA A 14 1.41 33.01 11.49
N ILE A 15 2.37 32.53 12.30
CA ILE A 15 3.13 33.38 13.25
C ILE A 15 3.94 34.45 12.51
N VAL A 16 4.59 34.10 11.40
CA VAL A 16 5.34 35.04 10.56
C VAL A 16 4.42 36.10 9.94
N ASN A 17 3.25 35.70 9.45
CA ASN A 17 2.31 36.62 8.82
C ASN A 17 1.71 37.61 9.84
N GLU A 18 1.25 37.12 11.00
CA GLU A 18 0.62 37.93 12.05
C GLU A 18 1.59 38.96 12.66
N LEU A 19 2.86 38.59 12.83
CA LEU A 19 3.80 39.38 13.63
C LEU A 19 4.82 40.18 12.81
N ILE A 20 5.03 39.82 11.53
CA ILE A 20 5.97 40.52 10.64
C ILE A 20 5.22 41.22 9.50
N ASN A 21 4.36 40.51 8.77
CA ASN A 21 3.75 41.06 7.55
C ASN A 21 2.62 42.06 7.85
N ASP A 22 1.74 41.76 8.81
CA ASP A 22 0.65 42.66 9.20
C ASP A 22 1.13 44.02 9.76
N PRO A 23 2.15 44.10 10.63
CA PRO A 23 2.68 45.40 11.06
C PRO A 23 3.47 46.14 9.97
N LEU A 24 4.15 45.44 9.05
CA LEU A 24 4.85 46.06 7.91
C LEU A 24 3.88 46.72 6.92
N GLN A 25 2.73 46.10 6.64
CA GLN A 25 1.72 46.69 5.74
C GLN A 25 1.01 47.92 6.33
N ASN A 26 0.96 48.04 7.65
CA ASN A 26 0.32 49.17 8.35
C ASN A 26 1.28 50.34 8.61
N SER A 27 2.59 50.17 8.42
CA SER A 27 3.56 51.26 8.54
C SER A 27 3.60 52.11 7.27
N LYS A 28 2.95 53.29 7.29
CA LYS A 28 3.30 54.37 6.35
C LYS A 28 4.71 54.84 6.70
N THR A 29 5.68 54.57 5.83
CA THR A 29 7.04 55.09 5.93
C THR A 29 7.01 56.62 5.93
N MET A 30 7.23 57.23 7.09
CA MET A 30 7.72 58.61 7.15
C MET A 30 9.25 58.55 7.08
N GLU A 31 9.81 59.13 6.03
CA GLU A 31 11.24 59.32 5.90
C GLU A 31 11.69 60.35 6.95
N CYS A 32 12.52 59.92 7.90
CA CYS A 32 13.19 60.80 8.86
C CYS A 32 14.67 60.42 8.88
N ASP A 33 15.55 61.39 8.59
CA ASP A 33 17.01 61.29 8.47
C ASP A 33 17.73 61.07 9.83
N THR A 34 17.22 60.17 10.66
CA THR A 34 17.88 59.73 11.89
C THR A 34 18.05 58.23 11.84
N VAL A 35 19.22 57.74 12.31
CA VAL A 35 19.54 56.31 12.43
C VAL A 35 18.30 55.58 12.99
N PRO A 36 17.72 54.60 12.27
CA PRO A 36 16.47 53.99 12.67
C PRO A 36 16.68 53.21 13.97
N GLU A 37 16.35 53.83 15.09
CA GLU A 37 16.35 53.21 16.39
C GLU A 37 15.09 52.33 16.50
N LEU A 38 15.29 51.05 16.81
CA LEU A 38 14.19 50.10 16.90
C LEU A 38 13.26 50.52 18.05
N SER A 39 11.99 50.83 17.73
CA SER A 39 10.99 51.17 18.75
C SER A 39 10.92 50.08 19.82
N VAL A 40 10.83 50.48 21.09
CA VAL A 40 10.66 49.57 22.24
C VAL A 40 9.48 48.60 22.02
N HIS A 41 8.44 49.04 21.30
CA HIS A 41 7.32 48.20 20.92
C HIS A 41 7.70 47.10 19.91
N ALA A 42 8.54 47.42 18.92
CA ALA A 42 9.04 46.46 17.95
C ALA A 42 9.99 45.44 18.60
N GLN A 43 10.79 45.87 19.58
CA GLN A 43 11.62 44.97 20.37
C GLN A 43 10.79 43.97 21.18
N TYR A 44 9.71 44.43 21.82
CA TYR A 44 8.80 43.56 22.56
C TYR A 44 8.11 42.53 21.66
N ILE A 45 7.61 42.95 20.50
CA ILE A 45 6.99 42.03 19.52
C ILE A 45 8.02 40.98 19.07
N LEU A 46 9.27 41.38 18.81
CA LEU A 46 10.32 40.45 18.41
C LEU A 46 10.64 39.41 19.49
N GLU A 47 10.73 39.83 20.75
CA GLU A 47 10.94 38.91 21.88
C GLU A 47 9.78 37.92 22.02
N GLU A 48 8.54 38.39 21.88
CA GLU A 48 7.36 37.53 21.88
C GLU A 48 7.36 36.53 20.70
N CYS A 49 7.77 36.98 19.50
CA CYS A 49 7.96 36.12 18.32
C CYS A 49 8.96 34.99 18.60
N LEU A 50 10.12 35.34 19.15
CA LEU A 50 11.18 34.38 19.44
C LEU A 50 10.71 33.32 20.44
N VAL A 51 9.91 33.71 21.44
CA VAL A 51 9.32 32.77 22.40
C VAL A 51 8.32 31.84 21.70
N LYS A 52 7.43 32.37 20.85
CA LYS A 52 6.45 31.56 20.10
C LYS A 52 7.13 30.56 19.16
N ILE A 53 8.14 31.00 18.41
CA ILE A 53 8.93 30.14 17.50
C ILE A 53 9.64 29.03 18.29
N LYS A 54 10.28 29.38 19.42
CA LYS A 54 10.96 28.41 20.29
C LYS A 54 9.99 27.35 20.81
N ASN A 55 8.75 27.71 21.12
CA ASN A 55 7.74 26.76 21.57
C ASN A 55 7.31 25.82 20.43
N VAL A 56 7.05 26.34 19.23
CA VAL A 56 6.72 25.49 18.06
C VAL A 56 7.84 24.52 17.71
N LEU A 57 9.10 24.97 17.76
CA LEU A 57 10.27 24.09 17.54
C LEU A 57 10.40 23.01 18.61
N ARG A 58 10.08 23.33 19.87
CA ARG A 58 10.07 22.36 20.97
C ARG A 58 8.98 21.31 20.78
N ASP A 59 7.79 21.74 20.38
CA ASP A 59 6.66 20.83 20.10
C ASP A 59 6.97 19.91 18.92
N MET A 60 7.58 20.45 17.86
CA MET A 60 8.04 19.66 16.70
C MET A 60 9.07 18.61 17.12
N LEU A 61 10.05 18.98 17.95
CA LEU A 61 11.06 18.05 18.45
C LEU A 61 10.43 16.93 19.30
N GLN A 62 9.43 17.26 20.12
CA GLN A 62 8.72 16.28 20.93
C GLN A 62 7.90 15.32 20.07
N GLU A 63 7.16 15.82 19.08
CA GLU A 63 6.38 14.98 18.17
C GLU A 63 7.30 14.06 17.33
N HIS A 64 8.44 14.55 16.85
CA HIS A 64 9.42 13.70 16.15
C HIS A 64 9.89 12.55 17.04
N ARG A 65 10.15 12.80 18.34
CA ARG A 65 10.56 11.74 19.27
C ARG A 65 9.49 10.65 19.43
N LEU A 66 8.20 10.98 19.28
CA LEU A 66 7.10 10.02 19.34
C LEU A 66 7.03 9.08 18.13
N VAL A 67 7.78 9.35 17.06
CA VAL A 67 7.86 8.48 15.87
C VAL A 67 8.80 7.29 16.11
N HIS A 68 9.81 7.42 16.98
CA HIS A 68 10.73 6.30 17.25
C HIS A 68 10.07 5.07 17.90
N PRO A 69 9.22 5.20 18.94
CA PRO A 69 8.57 4.04 19.56
C PRO A 69 7.77 3.14 18.62
N PRO A 70 6.89 3.64 17.72
CA PRO A 70 6.17 2.78 16.79
C PRO A 70 7.10 2.14 15.74
N ILE A 71 8.15 2.83 15.29
CA ILE A 71 9.16 2.24 14.38
C ILE A 71 9.90 1.10 15.08
N SER A 72 10.38 1.32 16.31
CA SER A 72 11.06 0.27 17.08
C SER A 72 10.13 -0.89 17.42
N LYS A 73 8.85 -0.62 17.67
CA LYS A 73 7.84 -1.66 17.88
C LYS A 73 7.62 -2.47 16.59
N CYS A 74 7.48 -1.80 15.45
CA CYS A 74 7.35 -2.46 14.15
C CYS A 74 8.55 -3.35 13.84
N GLY A 75 9.78 -2.89 14.11
CA GLY A 75 10.99 -3.70 13.97
C GLY A 75 10.97 -4.94 14.86
N LYS A 76 10.62 -4.79 16.14
CA LYS A 76 10.50 -5.93 17.08
C LYS A 76 9.39 -6.91 16.68
N ASP A 77 8.25 -6.40 16.22
CA ASP A 77 7.14 -7.23 15.76
C ASP A 77 7.50 -7.95 14.46
N LEU A 78 8.27 -7.31 13.57
CA LEU A 78 8.84 -7.97 12.40
C LEU A 78 9.78 -9.10 12.85
N ASP A 79 10.77 -8.82 13.68
CA ASP A 79 11.71 -9.83 14.18
C ASP A 79 11.00 -11.01 14.87
N ARG A 80 9.91 -10.76 15.62
CA ARG A 80 9.15 -11.81 16.30
C ARG A 80 8.36 -12.70 15.34
N ASN A 81 7.76 -12.10 14.30
CA ASN A 81 6.87 -12.82 13.38
C ASN A 81 7.60 -13.32 12.13
N PHE A 82 8.80 -12.82 11.87
CA PHE A 82 9.63 -13.27 10.78
C PHE A 82 10.21 -14.63 11.15
N GLN A 83 9.56 -15.69 10.68
CA GLN A 83 10.11 -17.04 10.78
C GLN A 83 11.32 -17.13 9.85
N SER A 84 12.52 -17.06 10.43
CA SER A 84 13.79 -17.24 9.72
C SER A 84 13.96 -18.66 9.18
N ASP A 85 13.22 -19.62 9.75
CA ASP A 85 13.28 -21.03 9.38
C ASP A 85 11.91 -21.51 8.89
N LEU A 86 11.75 -21.58 7.58
CA LEU A 86 10.56 -22.11 6.92
C LEU A 86 10.46 -23.64 7.05
N ASN A 87 11.52 -24.32 7.52
CA ASN A 87 11.52 -25.78 7.68
C ASN A 87 10.45 -26.26 8.69
N GLY A 88 10.13 -25.42 9.69
CA GLY A 88 9.05 -25.72 10.65
C GLY A 88 7.62 -25.61 10.09
N LEU A 89 7.45 -24.97 8.92
CA LEU A 89 6.15 -24.88 8.24
C LEU A 89 5.80 -26.22 7.56
N MET A 90 6.81 -26.93 7.06
CA MET A 90 6.68 -28.30 6.58
C MET A 90 6.85 -29.28 7.74
N LYS A 91 5.80 -29.45 8.55
CA LYS A 91 5.74 -30.44 9.66
C LYS A 91 6.13 -31.87 9.26
N ASN A 92 6.15 -32.16 7.96
CA ASN A 92 6.76 -33.35 7.42
C ASN A 92 7.83 -32.89 6.44
N GLU A 93 9.11 -33.02 6.80
CA GLU A 93 10.23 -33.06 5.84
C GLU A 93 10.04 -34.28 4.94
N LYS A 94 9.00 -34.27 4.13
CA LYS A 94 8.94 -35.09 2.93
C LYS A 94 10.05 -34.49 2.09
N ASN A 95 11.10 -35.26 1.83
CA ASN A 95 12.11 -34.89 0.86
C ASN A 95 11.42 -34.74 -0.51
N ILE A 96 10.81 -33.58 -0.76
CA ILE A 96 10.01 -33.31 -1.96
C ILE A 96 10.93 -33.42 -3.18
N GLU A 97 12.18 -33.00 -3.03
CA GLU A 97 13.19 -33.02 -4.08
C GLU A 97 13.87 -34.40 -4.23
N THR A 98 14.02 -35.15 -3.14
CA THR A 98 14.73 -36.45 -3.18
C THR A 98 13.81 -37.63 -3.49
N ASN A 99 12.53 -37.54 -3.14
CA ASN A 99 11.57 -38.61 -3.42
C ASN A 99 10.79 -38.30 -4.71
N PRO A 100 10.92 -39.13 -5.77
CA PRO A 100 10.25 -38.90 -7.04
C PRO A 100 8.71 -38.82 -6.90
N ASP A 101 8.10 -39.57 -5.98
CA ASP A 101 6.65 -39.53 -5.77
C ASP A 101 6.18 -38.20 -5.15
N HIS A 102 7.02 -37.56 -4.34
CA HIS A 102 6.71 -36.28 -3.74
C HIS A 102 6.97 -35.14 -4.73
N LEU A 103 8.03 -35.24 -5.52
CA LEU A 103 8.33 -34.31 -6.60
C LEU A 103 7.19 -34.28 -7.63
N GLN A 104 6.71 -35.46 -8.06
CA GLN A 104 5.58 -35.55 -8.98
C GLN A 104 4.30 -34.93 -8.42
N LYS A 105 4.01 -35.13 -7.12
CA LYS A 105 2.85 -34.51 -6.45
C LYS A 105 2.99 -33.00 -6.34
N ALA A 106 4.18 -32.49 -6.03
CA ALA A 106 4.45 -31.06 -5.97
C ALA A 106 4.30 -30.42 -7.35
N ASN A 107 4.88 -31.03 -8.38
CA ASN A 107 4.76 -30.51 -9.75
C ASN A 107 3.30 -30.56 -10.24
N LYS A 108 2.53 -31.58 -9.86
CA LYS A 108 1.08 -31.62 -10.16
C LYS A 108 0.34 -30.45 -9.52
N LEU A 109 0.63 -30.17 -8.24
CA LEU A 109 0.00 -29.07 -7.52
C LEU A 109 0.36 -27.72 -8.15
N ILE A 110 1.62 -27.54 -8.57
CA ILE A 110 2.07 -26.34 -9.27
C ILE A 110 1.32 -26.18 -10.60
N PHE A 111 1.21 -27.25 -11.38
CA PHE A 111 0.48 -27.24 -12.65
C PHE A 111 -1.01 -26.89 -12.45
N GLU A 112 -1.68 -27.55 -11.50
CA GLU A 112 -3.09 -27.24 -11.16
C GLU A 112 -3.25 -25.79 -10.71
N HIS A 113 -2.29 -25.27 -9.94
CA HIS A 113 -2.30 -23.87 -9.53
C HIS A 113 -2.15 -22.90 -10.71
N LEU A 114 -1.20 -23.14 -11.61
CA LEU A 114 -1.02 -22.32 -12.82
C LEU A 114 -2.28 -22.33 -13.71
N MET A 115 -2.89 -23.50 -13.87
CA MET A 115 -4.17 -23.63 -14.58
C MET A 115 -5.31 -22.88 -13.88
N SER A 116 -5.38 -22.92 -12.54
CA SER A 116 -6.39 -22.17 -11.77
C SER A 116 -6.27 -20.66 -11.90
N LEU A 117 -5.05 -20.15 -12.10
CA LEU A 117 -4.78 -18.74 -12.36
C LEU A 117 -5.06 -18.33 -13.82
N GLY A 118 -5.39 -19.29 -14.69
CA GLY A 118 -5.55 -19.06 -16.13
C GLY A 118 -4.23 -18.78 -16.86
N ARG A 119 -3.09 -19.15 -16.28
CA ARG A 119 -1.75 -19.03 -16.89
C ARG A 119 -1.42 -20.30 -17.67
N VAL A 120 -2.22 -20.55 -18.70
CA VAL A 120 -2.20 -21.81 -19.45
C VAL A 120 -0.93 -21.97 -20.27
N ASP A 121 -0.43 -20.88 -20.84
CA ASP A 121 0.84 -20.80 -21.57
C ASP A 121 2.02 -21.29 -20.70
N VAL A 122 2.13 -20.73 -19.49
CA VAL A 122 3.18 -21.10 -18.53
C VAL A 122 2.99 -22.54 -18.03
N ALA A 123 1.74 -22.97 -17.83
CA ALA A 123 1.45 -24.33 -17.39
C ALA A 123 1.81 -25.38 -18.45
N GLU A 124 1.59 -25.09 -19.75
CA GLU A 124 1.98 -25.94 -20.88
C GLU A 124 3.51 -26.06 -20.96
N THR A 125 4.25 -24.93 -20.94
CA THR A 125 5.72 -24.96 -20.92
C THR A 125 6.26 -25.70 -19.70
N PHE A 126 5.69 -25.47 -18.51
CA PHE A 126 6.08 -26.17 -17.29
C PHE A 126 5.89 -27.69 -17.41
N MET A 127 4.80 -28.14 -18.04
CA MET A 127 4.53 -29.56 -18.27
C MET A 127 5.56 -30.18 -19.23
N GLU A 128 5.91 -29.48 -20.31
CA GLU A 128 6.94 -29.92 -21.27
C GLU A 128 8.32 -30.05 -20.62
N GLU A 129 8.74 -29.05 -19.86
CA GLU A 129 10.07 -29.01 -19.22
C GLU A 129 10.22 -30.00 -18.06
N SER A 130 9.12 -30.32 -17.40
CA SER A 130 9.15 -31.16 -16.20
C SER A 130 8.94 -32.65 -16.49
N GLU A 131 8.83 -33.05 -17.77
CA GLU A 131 8.63 -34.43 -18.25
C GLU A 131 7.47 -35.17 -17.54
N LEU A 132 6.48 -34.45 -17.03
CA LEU A 132 5.38 -35.07 -16.27
C LEU A 132 4.27 -35.52 -17.20
N ALA A 133 4.06 -36.83 -17.24
CA ALA A 133 2.85 -37.42 -17.81
C ALA A 133 1.67 -37.21 -16.85
N PHE A 134 1.08 -36.02 -16.84
CA PHE A 134 -0.20 -35.80 -16.16
C PHE A 134 -1.35 -36.25 -17.06
N GLU A 135 -2.24 -37.07 -16.52
CA GLU A 135 -3.61 -37.12 -17.05
C GLU A 135 -4.26 -35.78 -16.71
N VAL A 136 -4.38 -34.90 -17.71
CA VAL A 136 -5.20 -33.68 -17.60
C VAL A 136 -6.60 -34.15 -17.22
N PRO A 137 -7.14 -33.75 -16.04
CA PRO A 137 -8.47 -34.16 -15.63
C PRO A 137 -9.46 -33.85 -16.76
N PRO A 138 -10.25 -34.83 -17.23
CA PRO A 138 -11.12 -34.63 -18.38
C PRO A 138 -12.35 -33.81 -17.94
N LYS A 139 -12.19 -32.49 -17.78
CA LYS A 139 -13.32 -31.56 -17.59
C LYS A 139 -13.01 -30.06 -17.62
N TYR A 140 -11.92 -29.63 -18.26
CA TYR A 140 -11.80 -28.24 -18.67
C TYR A 140 -11.61 -28.18 -20.17
N ASP A 141 -12.58 -27.58 -20.86
CA ASP A 141 -12.37 -27.13 -22.22
C ASP A 141 -11.35 -26.00 -22.16
N MET A 142 -10.08 -26.35 -22.29
CA MET A 142 -8.96 -25.41 -22.24
C MET A 142 -9.07 -24.33 -23.31
N GLN A 143 -9.69 -24.66 -24.45
CA GLN A 143 -9.99 -23.72 -25.51
C GLN A 143 -10.98 -22.65 -25.03
N LEU A 144 -12.04 -23.08 -24.32
CA LEU A 144 -13.03 -22.19 -23.74
C LEU A 144 -12.41 -21.26 -22.69
N VAL A 145 -11.55 -21.78 -21.81
CA VAL A 145 -10.87 -20.96 -20.80
C VAL A 145 -9.95 -19.93 -21.46
N LYS A 146 -9.15 -20.32 -22.46
CA LYS A 146 -8.31 -19.39 -23.24
C LYS A 146 -9.16 -18.31 -23.92
N ASN A 147 -10.27 -18.71 -24.58
CA ASN A 147 -11.18 -17.80 -25.27
C ASN A 147 -11.84 -16.76 -24.34
N ILE A 148 -12.04 -17.10 -23.06
CA ILE A 148 -12.58 -16.17 -22.07
C ILE A 148 -11.46 -15.31 -21.48
N MET A 149 -10.35 -15.92 -21.03
CA MET A 149 -9.29 -15.25 -20.26
C MET A 149 -8.40 -14.29 -21.07
N GLU A 150 -8.15 -14.57 -22.34
CA GLU A 150 -7.38 -13.66 -23.21
C GLU A 150 -8.06 -12.28 -23.37
N PRO A 151 -9.38 -12.22 -23.70
CA PRO A 151 -10.15 -10.98 -23.68
C PRO A 151 -10.21 -10.26 -22.33
N PHE A 152 -10.20 -10.99 -21.20
CA PHE A 152 -10.14 -10.38 -19.86
C PHE A 152 -8.87 -9.51 -19.68
N ARG A 153 -7.73 -9.96 -20.23
CA ARG A 153 -6.47 -9.18 -20.19
C ARG A 153 -6.60 -7.87 -20.97
N ALA A 154 -7.38 -7.88 -22.06
CA ALA A 154 -7.71 -6.71 -22.87
C ALA A 154 -8.91 -5.88 -22.33
N LYS A 155 -9.38 -6.14 -21.10
CA LYS A 155 -10.58 -5.54 -20.49
C LYS A 155 -11.87 -5.74 -21.31
N ASN A 156 -11.91 -6.76 -22.15
CA ASN A 156 -13.08 -7.13 -22.93
C ASN A 156 -13.82 -8.29 -22.25
N PHE A 157 -14.95 -7.98 -21.61
CA PHE A 157 -15.74 -8.93 -20.84
C PHE A 157 -16.85 -9.62 -21.65
N LEU A 158 -17.07 -9.22 -22.91
CA LEU A 158 -18.16 -9.75 -23.75
C LEU A 158 -18.14 -11.30 -23.86
N PRO A 159 -16.98 -11.94 -24.10
CA PRO A 159 -16.91 -13.40 -24.21
C PRO A 159 -17.32 -14.12 -22.93
N ALA A 160 -17.00 -13.55 -21.78
CA ALA A 160 -17.39 -14.07 -20.47
C ALA A 160 -18.91 -13.94 -20.25
N ILE A 161 -19.49 -12.78 -20.60
CA ILE A 161 -20.94 -12.53 -20.46
C ILE A 161 -21.73 -13.49 -21.34
N ASN A 162 -21.35 -13.62 -22.62
CA ASN A 162 -22.00 -14.54 -23.56
C ASN A 162 -21.93 -15.99 -23.08
N TRP A 163 -20.80 -16.40 -22.50
CA TRP A 163 -20.66 -17.74 -21.95
C TRP A 163 -21.57 -17.96 -20.73
N VAL A 164 -21.63 -16.98 -19.83
CA VAL A 164 -22.51 -17.01 -18.65
C VAL A 164 -23.98 -17.07 -19.08
N GLU A 165 -24.41 -16.30 -20.08
CA GLU A 165 -25.79 -16.37 -20.57
C GLU A 165 -26.18 -17.76 -21.09
N GLN A 166 -25.23 -18.49 -21.69
CA GLN A 166 -25.46 -19.82 -22.26
C GLN A 166 -25.34 -20.95 -21.23
N ASN A 167 -24.49 -20.79 -20.20
CA ASN A 167 -24.10 -21.86 -19.28
C ASN A 167 -24.52 -21.61 -17.82
N ALA A 168 -25.05 -20.43 -17.48
CA ALA A 168 -25.45 -20.14 -16.11
C ALA A 168 -26.66 -20.99 -15.69
N PRO A 169 -26.64 -21.58 -14.48
CA PRO A 169 -27.83 -22.18 -13.91
C PRO A 169 -28.91 -21.10 -13.69
N LYS A 170 -30.14 -21.36 -14.12
CA LYS A 170 -31.30 -20.43 -14.03
C LYS A 170 -31.62 -19.94 -12.60
N LYS A 171 -31.02 -20.51 -11.56
CA LYS A 171 -31.09 -19.99 -10.19
C LYS A 171 -30.03 -18.90 -10.01
N ARG A 172 -30.48 -17.64 -9.94
CA ARG A 172 -29.70 -16.52 -9.41
C ARG A 172 -29.22 -16.86 -8.00
N ILE A 173 -27.99 -17.32 -7.86
CA ILE A 173 -27.27 -17.23 -6.58
C ILE A 173 -26.63 -15.84 -6.58
N CYS A 174 -27.41 -14.84 -6.15
CA CYS A 174 -26.88 -13.50 -5.95
C CYS A 174 -26.03 -13.54 -4.68
N TYR A 175 -24.70 -13.59 -4.81
CA TYR A 175 -23.79 -13.30 -3.69
C TYR A 175 -23.83 -11.83 -3.26
N PHE A 176 -24.54 -10.97 -4.01
CA PHE A 176 -24.87 -9.61 -3.64
C PHE A 176 -26.36 -9.50 -3.30
N ALA A 177 -26.78 -10.17 -2.24
CA ALA A 177 -28.01 -9.76 -1.55
C ALA A 177 -27.65 -8.49 -0.78
N SER A 178 -28.01 -7.34 -1.36
CA SER A 178 -28.12 -6.07 -0.66
C SER A 178 -28.97 -6.25 0.59
N THR A 179 -28.34 -6.27 1.77
CA THR A 179 -29.04 -6.03 3.03
C THR A 179 -29.36 -4.55 3.11
N VAL A 180 -30.42 -4.14 2.40
CA VAL A 180 -31.19 -2.94 2.76
C VAL A 180 -32.64 -3.31 2.56
N SER A 181 -33.30 -3.68 3.66
CA SER A 181 -34.75 -3.57 3.75
C SER A 181 -35.13 -3.31 5.21
N THR A 182 -35.67 -2.11 5.40
CA THR A 182 -36.57 -1.65 6.49
C THR A 182 -36.00 -1.53 7.91
#